data_AF-A0A563DT20-F1
#
_entry.id   AF-A0A563DT20-F1
#
_cell.length_a   1.000
_cell.length_b   1.000
_cell.length_c   1.000
_cell.angle_alpha   90.00
_cell.angle_beta   90.00
_cell.angle_gamma   90.00
#
_symmetry.space_group_name_H-M   'P 1'
#
loop_
_entity.id
_entity.type
_entity.pdbx_description
1 polymer ?
#
loop_
_entity_poly.entity_id
_entity_poly.type
_entity_poly.pdbx_seq_one_letter_code
_entity_poly.pdbx_strand_id
1 'polypeptide(L)'
;MSGDRQWQAAGPAPIAARGTGLEVWVGWLLRAHRVAAHPGPPTSAFVARLAEAGYRADARSVSCCESGQTGASEALIAAYERVLGLPPGQLTSVCEGARYTLTGQLPAAIDLSRGETINRLEDVDARITAGTATGADWLMLATLLDGSYPVMLPPTWARRWIGRLLAEMVRSVRSARTTRRQALCHLVRNPQTRAAVVDVVFEHVATPGAPGLRVALGVLGAAATPELIDRLIATVAGGHGRARRGAAHALLTPIAHGRLTPEQNATLERGVLRICQYEPVEAAPAVMLASRVLPGLGAQAIRLVGQDPRPLCDRGFSGAGLATYLRAAADPAGAKDPILALLLHEVLTGSCPARRHRALVVLGASPYRSVLADAALDLTVTSADPVAVAAAGLVLPYLAGPAQQPALLDLLAGPLSAVHPGALRALAHGTGVPPWFGLRRHLNDPMTSPSAIYAAGMSAHPDLITAAAGAAPMRDAARWWVDHGPAIRDRPPDGPNLPDTAPTG
;
A
#
# COMPACT_ATOMS: atom_id res chain seq x y z
N MET A 1 -14.44 -20.21 33.37
CA MET A 1 -14.86 -18.86 32.92
C MET A 1 -14.08 -17.74 33.64
N SER A 2 -12.75 -17.66 33.51
CA SER A 2 -11.95 -16.57 34.13
C SER A 2 -10.67 -16.21 33.37
N GLY A 3 -10.66 -16.35 32.04
CA GLY A 3 -9.49 -16.05 31.18
C GLY A 3 -9.53 -14.73 30.41
N ASP A 4 -10.70 -14.11 30.24
CA ASP A 4 -10.87 -12.96 29.33
C ASP A 4 -10.57 -11.58 29.95
N ARG A 5 -10.39 -11.48 31.28
CA ARG A 5 -10.16 -10.16 31.93
C ARG A 5 -8.72 -9.68 31.88
N GLN A 6 -7.75 -10.55 31.59
CA GLN A 6 -6.32 -10.16 31.66
C GLN A 6 -5.84 -9.35 30.46
N TRP A 7 -6.56 -9.38 29.32
CA TRP A 7 -6.26 -8.56 28.14
C TRP A 7 -6.89 -7.16 28.18
N GLN A 8 -7.86 -6.91 29.06
CA GLN A 8 -8.56 -5.61 29.13
C GLN A 8 -7.85 -4.59 30.03
N ALA A 9 -7.08 -5.03 31.04
CA ALA A 9 -6.45 -4.12 32.01
C ALA A 9 -5.07 -3.58 31.56
N ALA A 10 -4.39 -4.28 30.64
CA ALA A 10 -3.17 -3.82 30.01
C ALA A 10 -3.45 -3.61 28.52
N GLY A 11 -4.14 -2.53 28.18
CA GLY A 11 -4.30 -2.15 26.77
C GLY A 11 -2.92 -2.14 26.10
N PRO A 12 -2.79 -2.65 24.86
CA PRO A 12 -1.51 -2.61 24.17
C PRO A 12 -1.04 -1.16 24.14
N ALA A 13 0.02 -0.86 24.89
CA ALA A 13 0.59 0.47 24.92
C ALA A 13 0.83 0.89 23.46
N PRO A 14 0.40 2.09 23.05
CA PRO A 14 0.59 2.52 21.68
C PRO A 14 2.07 2.33 21.33
N ILE A 15 2.33 1.66 20.21
CA ILE A 15 3.67 1.35 19.67
C ILE A 15 4.60 2.59 19.66
N ALA A 16 4.03 3.80 19.73
CA ALA A 16 4.74 5.06 19.91
C ALA A 16 5.67 5.13 21.15
N ALA A 17 5.40 4.37 22.22
CA ALA A 17 6.12 4.54 23.49
C ALA A 17 7.47 3.80 23.59
N ARG A 18 7.79 2.88 22.66
CA ARG A 18 9.05 2.13 22.66
C ARG A 18 9.47 1.90 21.22
N GLY A 19 10.64 2.37 20.81
CA GLY A 19 11.22 2.26 19.45
C GLY A 19 11.47 0.83 18.94
N THR A 20 10.50 -0.07 19.12
CA THR A 20 10.53 -1.53 18.90
C THR A 20 9.70 -1.96 17.68
N GLY A 21 9.28 -1.04 16.80
CA GLY A 21 8.27 -1.34 15.79
C GLY A 21 8.78 -2.01 14.51
N LEU A 22 9.74 -1.38 13.84
CA LEU A 22 10.00 -1.67 12.42
C LEU A 22 10.70 -3.00 12.18
N GLU A 23 11.88 -3.22 12.78
CA GLU A 23 12.62 -4.47 12.55
C GLU A 23 11.88 -5.68 13.13
N VAL A 24 10.99 -5.45 14.11
CA VAL A 24 10.06 -6.48 14.59
C VAL A 24 9.01 -6.82 13.53
N TRP A 25 8.47 -5.84 12.78
CA TRP A 25 7.54 -6.12 11.66
C TRP A 25 8.25 -6.84 10.52
N VAL A 26 9.47 -6.41 10.18
CA VAL A 26 10.29 -7.05 9.14
C VAL A 26 10.64 -8.49 9.53
N GLY A 27 11.21 -8.68 10.73
CA GLY A 27 11.57 -9.98 11.27
C GLY A 27 10.37 -10.92 11.36
N TRP A 28 9.23 -10.42 11.85
CA TRP A 28 7.98 -11.16 11.87
C TRP A 28 7.54 -11.61 10.48
N LEU A 29 7.60 -10.73 9.48
CA LEU A 29 7.17 -11.05 8.12
C LEU A 29 8.05 -12.16 7.52
N LEU A 30 9.37 -12.08 7.70
CA LEU A 30 10.31 -13.12 7.27
C LEU A 30 10.01 -14.47 7.96
N ARG A 31 9.86 -14.43 9.29
CA ARG A 31 9.54 -15.62 10.09
C ARG A 31 8.22 -16.25 9.68
N ALA A 32 7.17 -15.43 9.50
CA ALA A 32 5.84 -15.91 9.13
C ALA A 32 5.88 -16.66 7.79
N HIS A 33 6.59 -16.11 6.81
CA HIS A 33 6.80 -16.78 5.52
C HIS A 33 7.59 -18.09 5.63
N ARG A 34 8.66 -18.13 6.43
CA ARG A 34 9.40 -19.38 6.66
C ARG A 34 8.53 -20.44 7.33
N VAL A 35 7.78 -20.07 8.36
CA VAL A 35 6.91 -21.00 9.11
C VAL A 35 5.76 -21.51 8.25
N ALA A 36 5.20 -20.66 7.37
CA ALA A 36 4.09 -21.01 6.49
C ALA A 36 4.50 -21.80 5.24
N ALA A 37 5.80 -21.83 4.88
CA ALA A 37 6.29 -22.73 3.83
C ALA A 37 5.95 -24.18 4.21
N HIS A 38 5.57 -25.04 3.25
CA HIS A 38 5.16 -26.41 3.57
C HIS A 38 6.19 -27.44 3.08
N PRO A 39 6.73 -28.31 3.97
CA PRO A 39 6.71 -28.20 5.43
C PRO A 39 7.57 -27.02 5.90
N GLY A 40 7.22 -26.41 7.04
CA GLY A 40 7.92 -25.23 7.56
C GLY A 40 9.32 -25.64 8.03
N PRO A 41 10.40 -25.29 7.31
CA PRO A 41 11.70 -25.86 7.63
C PRO A 41 12.18 -25.34 8.99
N PRO A 42 12.77 -26.20 9.84
CA PRO A 42 13.48 -25.73 11.01
C PRO A 42 14.58 -24.75 10.58
N THR A 43 14.92 -23.80 11.46
CA THR A 43 15.86 -22.71 11.12
C THR A 43 17.18 -23.24 10.56
N SER A 44 17.70 -24.36 11.07
CA SER A 44 18.91 -25.01 10.56
C SER A 44 18.81 -25.46 9.10
N ALA A 45 17.70 -26.11 8.72
CA ALA A 45 17.45 -26.52 7.33
C ALA A 45 17.23 -25.30 6.42
N PHE A 46 16.60 -24.25 6.93
CA PHE A 46 16.43 -23.02 6.17
C PHE A 46 17.75 -22.29 5.90
N VAL A 47 18.66 -22.28 6.88
CA VAL A 47 20.02 -21.73 6.72
C VAL A 47 20.79 -22.46 5.62
N ALA A 48 20.68 -23.78 5.53
CA ALA A 48 21.30 -24.54 4.44
C ALA A 48 20.78 -24.09 3.06
N ARG A 49 19.47 -23.90 2.93
CA ARG A 49 18.84 -23.39 1.69
C ARG A 49 19.28 -21.96 1.36
N LEU A 50 19.45 -21.09 2.36
CA LEU A 50 20.00 -19.75 2.15
C LEU A 50 21.43 -19.83 1.59
N ALA A 51 22.26 -20.72 2.11
CA ALA A 51 23.63 -20.93 1.62
C ALA A 51 23.65 -21.45 0.18
N GLU A 52 22.77 -22.40 -0.17
CA GLU A 52 22.57 -22.88 -1.54
C GLU A 52 22.12 -21.75 -2.49
N ALA A 53 21.31 -20.81 -2.00
CA ALA A 53 20.92 -19.60 -2.74
C ALA A 53 22.00 -18.50 -2.76
N GLY A 54 23.21 -18.79 -2.25
CA GLY A 54 24.34 -17.87 -2.26
C GLY A 54 24.35 -16.82 -1.14
N TYR A 55 23.53 -16.98 -0.09
CA TYR A 55 23.55 -16.12 1.09
C TYR A 55 24.01 -16.91 2.32
N ARG A 56 25.25 -16.66 2.77
CA ARG A 56 25.81 -17.32 3.95
C ARG A 56 25.33 -16.62 5.22
N ALA A 57 24.64 -17.35 6.09
CA ALA A 57 24.24 -16.92 7.42
C ALA A 57 24.31 -18.10 8.39
N ASP A 58 24.36 -17.82 9.69
CA ASP A 58 24.18 -18.83 10.73
C ASP A 58 22.75 -18.77 11.31
N ALA A 59 22.35 -19.83 12.03
CA ALA A 59 21.00 -19.94 12.59
C ALA A 59 20.69 -18.88 13.65
N ARG A 60 21.69 -18.41 14.39
CA ARG A 60 21.52 -17.35 15.39
C ARG A 60 21.25 -16.01 14.70
N SER A 61 22.01 -15.67 13.68
CA SER A 61 21.84 -14.47 12.86
C SER A 61 20.44 -14.43 12.23
N VAL A 62 19.97 -15.55 11.66
CA VAL A 62 18.60 -15.66 11.15
C VAL A 62 17.57 -15.47 12.28
N SER A 63 17.74 -16.14 13.43
CA SER A 63 16.83 -16.02 14.56
C SER A 63 16.78 -14.60 15.17
N CYS A 64 17.91 -13.89 15.20
CA CYS A 64 17.99 -12.50 15.66
C CYS A 64 17.25 -11.56 14.69
N CYS A 65 17.41 -11.77 13.38
CA CYS A 65 16.66 -11.03 12.37
C CYS A 65 15.15 -11.31 12.47
N GLU A 66 14.75 -12.57 12.58
CA GLU A 66 13.34 -12.99 12.68
C GLU A 66 12.63 -12.50 13.95
N SER A 67 13.39 -12.24 15.02
CA SER A 67 12.86 -11.65 16.26
C SER A 67 12.94 -10.12 16.26
N GLY A 68 13.48 -9.50 15.22
CA GLY A 68 13.66 -8.05 15.12
C GLY A 68 14.75 -7.51 16.05
N GLN A 69 15.61 -8.36 16.60
CA GLN A 69 16.76 -7.94 17.41
C GLN A 69 17.84 -7.29 16.55
N THR A 70 18.01 -7.77 15.33
CA THR A 70 18.92 -7.22 14.32
C THR A 70 18.14 -6.87 13.05
N GLY A 71 18.57 -5.83 12.35
CA GLY A 71 17.95 -5.46 11.08
C GLY A 71 18.25 -6.46 9.98
N ALA A 72 17.24 -6.81 9.18
CA ALA A 72 17.43 -7.69 8.02
C ALA A 72 17.98 -6.90 6.83
N SER A 73 19.16 -7.26 6.32
CA SER A 73 19.71 -6.63 5.12
C SER A 73 18.85 -6.93 3.89
N GLU A 74 18.91 -6.08 2.86
CA GLU A 74 18.21 -6.29 1.60
C GLU A 74 18.61 -7.62 0.94
N ALA A 75 19.90 -7.96 0.97
CA ALA A 75 20.43 -9.22 0.46
C ALA A 75 19.83 -10.44 1.19
N LEU A 76 19.60 -10.36 2.50
CA LEU A 76 18.91 -11.41 3.26
C LEU A 76 17.46 -11.55 2.80
N ILE A 77 16.74 -10.43 2.68
CA ILE A 77 15.33 -10.43 2.27
C ILE A 77 15.17 -11.02 0.85
N ALA A 78 16.03 -10.61 -0.10
CA ALA A 78 16.05 -11.17 -1.45
C ALA A 78 16.44 -12.66 -1.46
N ALA A 79 17.29 -13.13 -0.54
CA ALA A 79 17.56 -14.56 -0.38
C ALA A 79 16.34 -15.32 0.15
N TYR A 80 15.58 -14.75 1.09
CA TYR A 80 14.29 -15.30 1.54
C TYR A 80 13.32 -15.46 0.36
N GLU A 81 13.15 -14.42 -0.46
CA GLU A 81 12.26 -14.46 -1.62
C GLU A 81 12.63 -15.60 -2.58
N ARG A 82 13.93 -15.76 -2.90
CA ARG A 82 14.43 -16.84 -3.76
C ARG A 82 14.20 -18.21 -3.14
N VAL A 83 14.60 -18.41 -1.88
CA VAL A 83 14.46 -19.71 -1.20
C VAL A 83 12.99 -20.12 -1.09
N LEU A 84 12.09 -19.17 -0.85
CA LEU A 84 10.66 -19.42 -0.67
C LEU A 84 9.86 -19.36 -1.98
N GLY A 85 10.51 -19.13 -3.13
CA GLY A 85 9.86 -19.04 -4.43
C GLY A 85 8.92 -17.84 -4.60
N LEU A 86 9.07 -16.81 -3.75
CA LEU A 86 8.28 -15.58 -3.81
C LEU A 86 8.71 -14.73 -5.03
N PRO A 87 7.79 -13.94 -5.61
CA PRO A 87 8.14 -12.94 -6.60
C PRO A 87 9.28 -12.02 -6.12
N PRO A 88 10.30 -11.76 -6.95
CA PRO A 88 11.38 -10.83 -6.61
C PRO A 88 10.83 -9.46 -6.20
N GLY A 89 11.38 -8.90 -5.12
CA GLY A 89 11.03 -7.59 -4.58
C GLY A 89 9.73 -7.56 -3.77
N GLN A 90 8.97 -8.67 -3.66
CA GLN A 90 7.71 -8.71 -2.91
C GLN A 90 7.92 -8.31 -1.44
N LEU A 91 8.85 -8.94 -0.75
CA LEU A 91 9.20 -8.65 0.64
C LEU A 91 10.10 -7.41 0.70
N THR A 92 11.08 -7.29 -0.20
CA THR A 92 12.01 -6.15 -0.22
C THR A 92 11.26 -4.82 -0.27
N SER A 93 10.35 -4.64 -1.24
CA SER A 93 9.60 -3.40 -1.39
C SER A 93 8.66 -3.08 -0.21
N VAL A 94 8.15 -4.10 0.47
CA VAL A 94 7.30 -3.95 1.66
C VAL A 94 8.14 -3.51 2.85
N CYS A 95 9.27 -4.19 3.08
CA CYS A 95 10.21 -3.88 4.14
C CYS A 95 10.79 -2.47 3.96
N GLU A 96 11.31 -2.14 2.79
CA GLU A 96 11.84 -0.80 2.46
C GLU A 96 10.79 0.30 2.65
N GLY A 97 9.59 0.08 2.11
CA GLY A 97 8.50 1.04 2.26
C GLY A 97 8.09 1.25 3.72
N ALA A 98 8.16 0.21 4.55
CA ALA A 98 7.95 0.32 5.99
C ALA A 98 9.11 1.06 6.67
N ARG A 99 10.37 0.74 6.33
CA ARG A 99 11.55 1.44 6.87
C ARG A 99 11.46 2.93 6.61
N TYR A 100 11.25 3.29 5.35
CA TYR A 100 11.17 4.68 4.95
C TYR A 100 10.05 5.43 5.67
N THR A 101 8.83 4.92 5.70
CA THR A 101 7.71 5.63 6.33
C THR A 101 7.83 5.75 7.84
N LEU A 102 8.50 4.81 8.51
CA LEU A 102 8.61 4.81 9.97
C LEU A 102 9.87 5.53 10.48
N THR A 103 10.99 5.48 9.75
CA THR A 103 12.27 6.05 10.20
C THR A 103 12.82 7.14 9.28
N GLY A 104 12.26 7.30 8.08
CA GLY A 104 12.79 8.21 7.05
C GLY A 104 14.03 7.67 6.33
N GLN A 105 14.53 6.50 6.73
CA GLN A 105 15.76 5.91 6.21
C GLN A 105 15.48 5.02 4.99
N LEU A 106 16.43 4.99 4.06
CA LEU A 106 16.48 4.01 2.97
C LEU A 106 17.56 2.97 3.24
N PRO A 107 17.55 1.85 2.50
CA PRO A 107 18.71 0.97 2.40
C PRO A 107 19.97 1.75 2.02
N ALA A 108 21.12 1.23 2.44
CA ALA A 108 22.40 1.70 1.92
C ALA A 108 22.47 1.43 0.40
N ALA A 109 23.16 2.30 -0.33
CA ALA A 109 23.44 2.08 -1.73
C ALA A 109 24.16 0.74 -1.93
N ILE A 110 23.86 0.06 -3.04
CA ILE A 110 24.57 -1.17 -3.40
C ILE A 110 25.99 -0.79 -3.83
N ASP A 111 26.98 -1.44 -3.23
CA ASP A 111 28.37 -1.33 -3.63
C ASP A 111 28.65 -2.28 -4.80
N LEU A 112 28.60 -1.73 -6.02
CA LEU A 112 28.92 -2.43 -7.26
C LEU A 112 30.06 -1.69 -7.96
N SER A 113 30.92 -2.44 -8.65
CA SER A 113 31.86 -1.82 -9.58
C SER A 113 31.12 -1.14 -10.73
N ARG A 114 31.76 -0.14 -11.35
CA ARG A 114 31.19 0.56 -12.51
C ARG A 114 30.79 -0.39 -13.65
N GLY A 115 31.61 -1.42 -13.91
CA GLY A 115 31.31 -2.41 -14.95
C GLY A 115 30.07 -3.24 -14.63
N GLU A 116 29.92 -3.69 -13.39
CA GLU A 116 28.71 -4.41 -12.94
C GLU A 116 27.46 -3.54 -13.02
N THR A 117 27.55 -2.26 -12.63
CA THR A 117 26.45 -1.31 -12.73
C THR A 117 26.01 -1.13 -14.19
N ILE A 118 26.95 -0.97 -15.13
CA ILE A 118 26.64 -0.81 -16.56
C ILE A 118 25.95 -2.07 -17.09
N ASN A 119 26.52 -3.25 -16.85
CA ASN A 119 25.93 -4.51 -17.34
C ASN A 119 24.50 -4.72 -16.83
N ARG A 120 24.25 -4.43 -15.54
CA ARG A 120 22.89 -4.54 -14.97
C ARG A 120 21.93 -3.50 -15.53
N LEU A 121 22.40 -2.28 -15.83
CA LEU A 121 21.58 -1.26 -16.46
C LEU A 121 21.20 -1.65 -17.89
N GLU A 122 22.12 -2.22 -18.67
CA GLU A 122 21.84 -2.73 -20.02
C GLU A 122 20.78 -3.85 -19.98
N ASP A 123 20.89 -4.78 -19.03
CA ASP A 123 19.90 -5.85 -18.83
C ASP A 123 18.50 -5.30 -18.52
N VAL A 124 18.42 -4.29 -17.63
CA VAL A 124 17.14 -3.68 -17.24
C VAL A 124 16.57 -2.83 -18.38
N ASP A 125 17.39 -2.06 -19.09
CA ASP A 125 16.98 -1.31 -20.26
C ASP A 125 16.39 -2.23 -21.35
N ALA A 126 17.07 -3.35 -21.64
CA ALA A 126 16.57 -4.34 -22.59
C ALA A 126 15.16 -4.85 -22.20
N ARG A 127 14.92 -5.15 -20.92
CA ARG A 127 13.61 -5.60 -20.41
C ARG A 127 12.55 -4.49 -20.45
N ILE A 128 12.91 -3.25 -20.13
CA ILE A 128 12.00 -2.10 -20.23
C ILE A 128 11.62 -1.89 -21.70
N THR A 129 12.60 -1.85 -22.59
CA THR A 129 12.38 -1.64 -24.03
C THR A 129 11.54 -2.75 -24.65
N ALA A 130 11.77 -4.02 -24.28
CA ALA A 130 10.95 -5.16 -24.69
C ALA A 130 9.54 -5.20 -24.05
N GLY A 131 9.31 -4.40 -23.01
CA GLY A 131 8.07 -4.38 -22.25
C GLY A 131 7.82 -5.61 -21.39
N THR A 132 8.89 -6.27 -20.97
CA THR A 132 8.88 -7.43 -20.07
C THR A 132 9.39 -7.09 -18.66
N ALA A 133 9.72 -5.82 -18.40
CA ALA A 133 10.16 -5.36 -17.10
C ALA A 133 9.10 -5.58 -16.00
N THR A 134 9.51 -6.30 -14.96
CA THR A 134 8.77 -6.47 -13.72
C THR A 134 8.99 -5.26 -12.81
N GLY A 135 8.23 -5.18 -11.72
CA GLY A 135 8.46 -4.16 -10.71
C GLY A 135 9.80 -4.33 -9.98
N ALA A 136 10.35 -5.54 -9.91
CA ALA A 136 11.70 -5.78 -9.38
C ALA A 136 12.78 -5.17 -10.29
N ASP A 137 12.58 -5.20 -11.61
CA ASP A 137 13.48 -4.55 -12.58
C ASP A 137 13.45 -3.03 -12.40
N TRP A 138 12.27 -2.45 -12.21
CA TRP A 138 12.11 -1.04 -11.91
C TRP A 138 12.77 -0.64 -10.60
N LEU A 139 12.65 -1.47 -9.56
CA LEU A 139 13.31 -1.23 -8.28
C LEU A 139 14.83 -1.32 -8.42
N MET A 140 15.34 -2.34 -9.11
CA MET A 140 16.76 -2.49 -9.42
C MET A 140 17.30 -1.27 -10.18
N LEU A 141 16.60 -0.79 -11.22
CA LEU A 141 16.98 0.43 -11.93
C LEU A 141 17.12 1.61 -10.97
N ALA A 142 16.12 1.83 -10.11
CA ALA A 142 16.14 2.95 -9.19
C ALA A 142 17.31 2.84 -8.18
N THR A 143 17.60 1.65 -7.70
CA THR A 143 18.75 1.39 -6.80
C THR A 143 20.10 1.59 -7.51
N LEU A 144 20.23 1.20 -8.77
CA LEU A 144 21.46 1.40 -9.56
C LEU A 144 21.73 2.90 -9.78
N LEU A 145 20.70 3.72 -9.97
CA LEU A 145 20.82 5.17 -10.12
C LEU A 145 21.17 5.89 -8.81
N ASP A 146 20.86 5.28 -7.66
CA ASP A 146 21.24 5.76 -6.32
C ASP A 146 22.63 5.25 -5.88
N GLY A 147 23.29 4.40 -6.67
CA GLY A 147 24.55 3.73 -6.33
C GLY A 147 25.76 4.64 -6.19
N SER A 148 26.88 4.06 -5.72
CA SER A 148 28.18 4.74 -5.55
C SER A 148 28.74 5.36 -6.85
N TYR A 149 28.31 4.84 -8.00
CA TYR A 149 28.66 5.34 -9.32
C TYR A 149 27.39 5.83 -10.03
N PRO A 150 26.96 7.08 -9.78
CA PRO A 150 25.72 7.59 -10.34
C PRO A 150 25.80 7.64 -11.86
N VAL A 151 24.97 6.85 -12.52
CA VAL A 151 24.81 6.88 -13.98
C VAL A 151 23.76 7.94 -14.30
N MET A 152 24.17 8.97 -15.03
CA MET A 152 23.25 10.02 -15.47
C MET A 152 22.43 9.55 -16.65
N LEU A 153 21.11 9.45 -16.47
CA LEU A 153 20.20 9.23 -17.59
C LEU A 153 19.97 10.54 -18.36
N PRO A 154 19.95 10.51 -19.71
CA PRO A 154 19.48 11.64 -20.49
C PRO A 154 18.09 12.08 -20.03
N PRO A 155 17.82 13.40 -19.87
CA PRO A 155 16.54 13.87 -19.31
C PRO A 155 15.29 13.35 -20.03
N THR A 156 15.38 13.21 -21.36
CA THR A 156 14.29 12.68 -22.20
C THR A 156 14.00 11.20 -21.90
N TRP A 157 15.04 10.40 -21.65
CA TRP A 157 14.91 8.99 -21.29
C TRP A 157 14.37 8.83 -19.88
N ALA A 158 14.93 9.57 -18.92
CA ALA A 158 14.46 9.59 -17.53
C ALA A 158 12.95 9.90 -17.49
N ARG A 159 12.53 10.96 -18.17
CA ARG A 159 11.11 11.36 -18.21
C ARG A 159 10.22 10.29 -18.86
N ARG A 160 10.64 9.69 -19.98
CA ARG A 160 9.89 8.62 -20.65
C ARG A 160 9.72 7.39 -19.74
N TRP A 161 10.80 6.96 -19.09
CA TRP A 161 10.78 5.80 -18.19
C TRP A 161 9.96 6.06 -16.94
N ILE A 162 10.08 7.24 -16.34
CA ILE A 162 9.28 7.65 -15.18
C ILE A 162 7.79 7.71 -15.55
N GLY A 163 7.44 8.26 -16.72
CA GLY A 163 6.07 8.27 -17.25
C GLY A 163 5.49 6.87 -17.39
N ARG A 164 6.27 5.95 -17.99
CA ARG A 164 5.90 4.54 -18.10
C ARG A 164 5.73 3.90 -16.72
N LEU A 165 6.72 4.03 -15.83
CA LEU A 165 6.69 3.47 -14.49
C LEU A 165 5.48 3.97 -13.68
N LEU A 166 5.14 5.26 -13.76
CA LEU A 166 3.94 5.82 -13.13
C LEU A 166 2.67 5.19 -13.69
N ALA A 167 2.54 5.13 -15.02
CA ALA A 167 1.41 4.51 -15.69
C ALA A 167 1.26 3.01 -15.36
N GLU A 168 2.38 2.30 -15.19
CA GLU A 168 2.38 0.92 -14.75
C GLU A 168 1.99 0.79 -13.27
N MET A 169 2.55 1.64 -12.39
CA MET A 169 2.28 1.60 -10.94
C MET A 169 0.79 1.78 -10.62
N VAL A 170 0.11 2.72 -11.25
CA VAL A 170 -1.32 3.00 -10.96
C VAL A 170 -2.25 1.85 -11.37
N ARG A 171 -1.79 0.99 -12.30
CA ARG A 171 -2.48 -0.21 -12.77
C ARG A 171 -1.95 -1.50 -12.12
N SER A 172 -0.86 -1.42 -11.37
CA SER A 172 -0.28 -2.61 -10.75
C SER A 172 -1.06 -3.05 -9.51
N VAL A 173 -1.03 -4.35 -9.24
CA VAL A 173 -1.61 -4.97 -8.04
C VAL A 173 -0.52 -5.59 -7.16
N ARG A 174 -0.78 -5.69 -5.85
CA ARG A 174 0.07 -6.42 -4.88
C ARG A 174 1.57 -6.07 -4.99
N SER A 175 2.44 -7.08 -5.06
CA SER A 175 3.90 -6.94 -5.17
C SER A 175 4.30 -6.05 -6.34
N ALA A 176 3.67 -6.23 -7.52
CA ALA A 176 3.93 -5.40 -8.70
C ALA A 176 3.68 -3.91 -8.45
N ARG A 177 2.73 -3.58 -7.57
CA ARG A 177 2.44 -2.21 -7.15
C ARG A 177 3.44 -1.71 -6.12
N THR A 178 3.78 -2.52 -5.11
CA THR A 178 4.68 -2.08 -4.03
C THR A 178 6.09 -1.85 -4.55
N THR A 179 6.60 -2.71 -5.43
CA THR A 179 7.92 -2.59 -6.06
C THR A 179 8.02 -1.35 -6.95
N ARG A 180 7.09 -1.18 -7.91
CA ARG A 180 7.05 0.04 -8.76
C ARG A 180 6.87 1.33 -7.97
N ARG A 181 6.09 1.29 -6.89
CA ARG A 181 5.97 2.43 -5.98
C ARG A 181 7.28 2.72 -5.26
N GLN A 182 7.98 1.71 -4.75
CA GLN A 182 9.28 1.93 -4.11
C GLN A 182 10.31 2.45 -5.12
N ALA A 183 10.34 1.93 -6.34
CA ALA A 183 11.18 2.46 -7.42
C ALA A 183 10.94 3.98 -7.62
N LEU A 184 9.68 4.42 -7.72
CA LEU A 184 9.36 5.85 -7.82
C LEU A 184 9.76 6.65 -6.55
N CYS A 185 9.64 6.06 -5.36
CA CYS A 185 10.10 6.70 -4.12
C CYS A 185 11.63 6.89 -4.10
N HIS A 186 12.40 5.97 -4.66
CA HIS A 186 13.85 6.14 -4.87
C HIS A 186 14.12 7.27 -5.85
N LEU A 187 13.50 7.22 -7.04
CA LEU A 187 13.71 8.20 -8.10
C LEU A 187 13.31 9.64 -7.70
N VAL A 188 12.27 9.84 -6.88
CA VAL A 188 11.91 11.20 -6.44
C VAL A 188 12.90 11.76 -5.40
N ARG A 189 13.59 10.88 -4.68
CA ARG A 189 14.60 11.28 -3.69
C ARG A 189 15.93 11.61 -4.34
N ASN A 190 16.29 10.89 -5.40
CA ASN A 190 17.49 11.16 -6.17
C ASN A 190 17.44 12.57 -6.79
N PRO A 191 18.40 13.47 -6.48
CA PRO A 191 18.41 14.82 -7.02
C PRO A 191 18.38 14.89 -8.55
N GLN A 192 18.94 13.90 -9.26
CA GLN A 192 19.02 13.88 -10.72
C GLN A 192 17.68 13.58 -11.39
N THR A 193 16.84 12.73 -10.77
CA THR A 193 15.55 12.32 -11.35
C THR A 193 14.34 12.99 -10.69
N ARG A 194 14.52 13.65 -9.55
CA ARG A 194 13.44 14.28 -8.77
C ARG A 194 12.53 15.18 -9.61
N ALA A 195 13.11 16.12 -10.36
CA ALA A 195 12.33 17.07 -11.16
C ALA A 195 11.43 16.33 -12.16
N ALA A 196 11.99 15.34 -12.86
CA ALA A 196 11.22 14.53 -13.81
C ALA A 196 10.09 13.74 -13.14
N VAL A 197 10.31 13.17 -11.94
CA VAL A 197 9.24 12.49 -11.18
C VAL A 197 8.14 13.46 -10.76
N VAL A 198 8.51 14.64 -10.24
CA VAL A 198 7.55 15.67 -9.84
C VAL A 198 6.70 16.10 -11.03
N ASP A 199 7.32 16.42 -12.17
CA ASP A 199 6.61 16.89 -13.35
C ASP A 199 5.66 15.83 -13.91
N VAL A 200 6.14 14.59 -14.08
CA VAL A 200 5.32 13.48 -14.57
C VAL A 200 4.14 13.18 -13.63
N VAL A 201 4.32 13.25 -12.31
CA VAL A 201 3.22 13.05 -11.36
C VAL A 201 2.18 14.16 -11.48
N PHE A 202 2.59 15.42 -11.61
CA PHE A 202 1.64 16.53 -11.75
C PHE A 202 0.94 16.55 -13.12
N GLU A 203 1.60 16.11 -14.19
CA GLU A 203 0.97 15.88 -15.49
C GLU A 203 -0.09 14.77 -15.43
N HIS A 204 0.19 13.69 -14.72
CA HIS A 204 -0.79 12.63 -14.46
C HIS A 204 -1.98 13.15 -13.64
N VAL A 205 -1.74 14.02 -12.66
CA VAL A 205 -2.82 14.68 -11.88
C VAL A 205 -3.66 15.62 -12.74
N ALA A 206 -3.03 16.30 -13.71
CA ALA A 206 -3.72 17.17 -14.66
C ALA A 206 -4.48 16.39 -15.75
N THR A 207 -4.18 15.10 -15.94
CA THR A 207 -4.83 14.27 -16.96
C THR A 207 -6.28 13.93 -16.54
N PRO A 208 -7.30 14.36 -17.32
CA PRO A 208 -8.70 14.08 -16.98
C PRO A 208 -8.97 12.58 -16.84
N GLY A 209 -9.69 12.20 -15.79
CA GLY A 209 -10.07 10.81 -15.55
C GLY A 209 -8.96 9.88 -15.04
N ALA A 210 -7.71 10.34 -14.97
CA ALA A 210 -6.58 9.51 -14.57
C ALA A 210 -6.81 8.83 -13.19
N PRO A 211 -6.62 7.51 -13.08
CA PRO A 211 -6.83 6.78 -11.84
C PRO A 211 -5.63 6.96 -10.90
N GLY A 212 -5.78 6.48 -9.66
CA GLY A 212 -4.64 6.32 -8.76
C GLY A 212 -3.97 7.62 -8.29
N LEU A 213 -4.61 8.79 -8.42
CA LEU A 213 -4.03 10.09 -8.03
C LEU A 213 -3.45 10.10 -6.60
N ARG A 214 -4.12 9.43 -5.66
CA ARG A 214 -3.63 9.28 -4.28
C ARG A 214 -2.28 8.57 -4.21
N VAL A 215 -2.09 7.54 -5.04
CA VAL A 215 -0.84 6.76 -5.09
C VAL A 215 0.25 7.55 -5.78
N ALA A 216 -0.07 8.19 -6.91
CA ALA A 216 0.85 9.04 -7.67
C ALA A 216 1.38 10.19 -6.80
N LEU A 217 0.50 10.98 -6.19
CA LEU A 217 0.90 12.06 -5.27
C LEU A 217 1.59 11.52 -4.01
N GLY A 218 1.15 10.35 -3.51
CA GLY A 218 1.76 9.72 -2.35
C GLY A 218 3.24 9.32 -2.53
N VAL A 219 3.73 9.18 -3.77
CA VAL A 219 5.16 9.03 -4.07
C VAL A 219 5.93 10.29 -3.67
N LEU A 220 5.37 11.47 -3.95
CA LEU A 220 6.06 12.75 -3.72
C LEU A 220 6.35 12.99 -2.23
N GLY A 221 5.56 12.40 -1.34
CA GLY A 221 5.83 12.40 0.10
C GLY A 221 7.14 11.68 0.48
N ALA A 222 7.77 10.95 -0.44
CA ALA A 222 9.08 10.34 -0.23
C ALA A 222 10.25 11.33 -0.29
N ALA A 223 10.05 12.46 -0.97
CA ALA A 223 10.99 13.58 -0.99
C ALA A 223 10.50 14.69 -0.07
N ALA A 224 11.41 15.33 0.65
CA ALA A 224 11.10 16.39 1.61
C ALA A 224 11.88 17.67 1.30
N THR A 225 11.92 18.07 0.02
CA THR A 225 12.48 19.39 -0.33
C THR A 225 11.45 20.48 -0.02
N PRO A 226 11.88 21.67 0.42
CA PRO A 226 10.96 22.76 0.74
C PRO A 226 10.01 23.10 -0.43
N GLU A 227 10.51 23.15 -1.66
CA GLU A 227 9.75 23.55 -2.85
C GLU A 227 8.64 22.54 -3.17
N LEU A 228 8.92 21.24 -2.97
CA LEU A 228 7.93 20.19 -3.17
C LEU A 228 6.85 20.23 -2.09
N ILE A 229 7.24 20.48 -0.84
CA ILE A 229 6.29 20.64 0.27
C ILE A 229 5.38 21.84 0.01
N ASP A 230 5.92 22.99 -0.43
CA ASP A 230 5.14 24.18 -0.77
C ASP A 230 4.13 23.88 -1.89
N ARG A 231 4.57 23.17 -2.94
CA ARG A 231 3.69 22.76 -4.04
C ARG A 231 2.58 21.82 -3.58
N LEU A 232 2.87 20.89 -2.67
CA LEU A 232 1.86 20.00 -2.08
C LEU A 232 0.87 20.77 -1.18
N ILE A 233 1.33 21.72 -0.37
CA ILE A 233 0.48 22.61 0.44
C ILE A 233 -0.43 23.43 -0.47
N ALA A 234 0.11 24.02 -1.54
CA ALA A 234 -0.68 24.75 -2.53
C ALA A 234 -1.72 23.84 -3.21
N THR A 235 -1.36 22.58 -3.50
CA THR A 235 -2.29 21.60 -4.08
C THR A 235 -3.41 21.22 -3.10
N VAL A 236 -3.13 21.14 -1.80
CA VAL A 236 -4.18 20.95 -0.79
C VAL A 236 -5.11 22.16 -0.74
N ALA A 237 -4.55 23.37 -0.68
CA ALA A 237 -5.30 24.61 -0.53
C ALA A 237 -6.14 24.98 -1.77
N GLY A 238 -5.60 24.77 -2.97
CA GLY A 238 -6.24 25.17 -4.23
C GLY A 238 -6.86 24.03 -5.05
N GLY A 239 -6.43 22.77 -4.84
CA GLY A 239 -6.97 21.62 -5.55
C GLY A 239 -8.29 21.12 -4.96
N HIS A 240 -8.99 20.23 -5.65
CA HIS A 240 -10.28 19.65 -5.21
C HIS A 240 -10.29 18.11 -5.28
N GLY A 241 -11.28 17.48 -4.64
CA GLY A 241 -11.56 16.04 -4.74
C GLY A 241 -10.36 15.12 -4.53
N ARG A 242 -10.00 14.37 -5.58
CA ARG A 242 -8.94 13.35 -5.52
C ARG A 242 -7.53 13.94 -5.45
N ALA A 243 -7.28 15.10 -6.06
CA ALA A 243 -5.99 15.77 -6.03
C ALA A 243 -5.67 16.28 -4.62
N ARG A 244 -6.63 16.99 -3.99
CA ARG A 244 -6.54 17.45 -2.59
C ARG A 244 -6.27 16.27 -1.65
N ARG A 245 -7.03 15.19 -1.79
CA ARG A 245 -6.82 13.94 -1.03
C ARG A 245 -5.42 13.37 -1.21
N GLY A 246 -4.93 13.28 -2.45
CA GLY A 246 -3.60 12.74 -2.74
C GLY A 246 -2.48 13.59 -2.15
N ALA A 247 -2.57 14.92 -2.29
CA ALA A 247 -1.58 15.84 -1.73
C ALA A 247 -1.58 15.82 -0.20
N ALA A 248 -2.76 15.74 0.42
CA ALA A 248 -2.89 15.57 1.86
C ALA A 248 -2.21 14.28 2.34
N HIS A 249 -2.39 13.16 1.64
CA HIS A 249 -1.69 11.92 1.95
C HIS A 249 -0.18 12.02 1.77
N ALA A 250 0.30 12.72 0.74
CA ALA A 250 1.72 12.94 0.50
C ALA A 250 2.38 13.70 1.66
N LEU A 251 1.70 14.72 2.20
CA LEU A 251 2.19 15.54 3.32
C LEU A 251 2.28 14.79 4.66
N LEU A 252 1.58 13.66 4.84
CA LEU A 252 1.62 12.92 6.11
C LEU A 252 3.02 12.45 6.48
N THR A 253 3.85 12.08 5.50
CA THR A 253 5.22 11.60 5.73
C THR A 253 6.15 12.73 6.21
N PRO A 254 6.30 13.86 5.50
CA PRO A 254 7.13 14.96 5.99
C PRO A 254 6.60 15.56 7.31
N ILE A 255 5.28 15.58 7.56
CA ILE A 255 4.72 15.96 8.86
C ILE A 255 5.18 14.98 9.97
N ALA A 256 5.06 13.68 9.74
CA ALA A 256 5.45 12.66 10.73
C ALA A 256 6.96 12.69 11.04
N HIS A 257 7.79 13.16 10.09
CA HIS A 257 9.23 13.31 10.27
C HIS A 257 9.67 14.73 10.70
N GLY A 258 8.72 15.64 11.00
CA GLY A 258 9.05 17.01 11.42
C GLY A 258 9.83 17.82 10.38
N ARG A 259 9.52 17.64 9.08
CA ARG A 259 10.24 18.25 7.97
C ARG A 259 9.66 19.58 7.47
N LEU A 260 8.51 20.00 8.00
CA LEU A 260 7.89 21.27 7.62
C LEU A 260 8.56 22.42 8.36
N THR A 261 8.83 23.53 7.66
CA THR A 261 9.26 24.77 8.29
C THR A 261 8.10 25.43 9.07
N PRO A 262 8.39 26.37 9.99
CA PRO A 262 7.34 27.14 10.66
C PRO A 262 6.39 27.86 9.69
N GLU A 263 6.90 28.42 8.59
CA GLU A 263 6.13 29.12 7.57
C GLU A 263 5.21 28.16 6.80
N GLN A 264 5.71 26.95 6.50
CA GLN A 264 4.93 25.89 5.88
C GLN A 264 3.81 25.41 6.79
N ASN A 265 4.09 25.24 8.09
CA ASN A 265 3.07 24.89 9.07
C ASN A 265 1.98 25.97 9.15
N ALA A 266 2.36 27.26 9.23
CA ALA A 266 1.39 28.36 9.27
C ALA A 266 0.57 28.48 7.97
N THR A 267 1.16 28.17 6.82
CA THR A 267 0.45 28.18 5.53
C THR A 267 -0.52 27.01 5.43
N LEU A 268 -0.09 25.81 5.85
CA LEU A 268 -0.92 24.62 5.88
C LEU A 268 -2.10 24.77 6.85
N GLU A 269 -1.85 25.31 8.05
CA GLU A 269 -2.88 25.61 9.05
C GLU A 269 -3.98 26.50 8.47
N ARG A 270 -3.61 27.65 7.89
CA ARG A 270 -4.57 28.58 7.26
C ARG A 270 -5.35 27.91 6.14
N GLY A 271 -4.68 27.13 5.29
CA GLY A 271 -5.32 26.40 4.19
C GLY A 271 -6.34 25.38 4.69
N VAL A 272 -5.98 24.60 5.71
CA VAL A 272 -6.85 23.58 6.30
C VAL A 272 -8.08 24.21 6.97
N LEU A 273 -7.90 25.28 7.77
CA LEU A 273 -9.00 25.97 8.42
C LEU A 273 -9.95 26.60 7.39
N ARG A 274 -9.42 27.24 6.34
CA ARG A 274 -10.23 27.76 5.22
C ARG A 274 -11.07 26.67 4.58
N ILE A 275 -10.49 25.52 4.23
CA ILE A 275 -11.24 24.39 3.64
C ILE A 275 -12.36 23.94 4.58
N CYS A 276 -12.08 23.81 5.88
CA CYS A 276 -13.08 23.37 6.85
C CYS A 276 -14.23 24.39 7.01
N GLN A 277 -13.93 25.69 6.89
CA GLN A 277 -14.91 26.76 7.02
C GLN A 277 -15.79 26.93 5.78
N TYR A 278 -15.21 26.85 4.58
CA TYR A 278 -15.91 27.23 3.34
C TYR A 278 -16.23 26.04 2.42
N GLU A 279 -15.63 24.87 2.63
CA GLU A 279 -15.77 23.69 1.77
C GLU A 279 -15.98 22.39 2.60
N PRO A 280 -17.04 22.30 3.43
CA PRO A 280 -17.22 21.20 4.38
C PRO A 280 -17.30 19.81 3.73
N VAL A 281 -17.80 19.71 2.49
CA VAL A 281 -17.86 18.45 1.72
C VAL A 281 -16.47 17.89 1.38
N GLU A 282 -15.47 18.76 1.30
CA GLU A 282 -14.08 18.41 0.98
C GLU A 282 -13.15 18.54 2.21
N ALA A 283 -13.70 18.66 3.42
CA ALA A 283 -12.94 18.90 4.64
C ALA A 283 -12.26 17.65 5.21
N ALA A 284 -12.65 16.43 4.79
CA ALA A 284 -12.08 15.18 5.31
C ALA A 284 -10.53 15.12 5.27
N PRO A 285 -9.86 15.45 4.14
CA PRO A 285 -8.40 15.45 4.06
C PRO A 285 -7.77 16.58 4.88
N ALA A 286 -8.47 17.72 5.00
CA ALA A 286 -8.03 18.87 5.77
C ALA A 286 -8.06 18.57 7.28
N VAL A 287 -9.14 17.98 7.79
CA VAL A 287 -9.25 17.52 9.19
C VAL A 287 -8.21 16.43 9.50
N MET A 288 -7.98 15.51 8.56
CA MET A 288 -6.91 14.51 8.69
C MET A 288 -5.54 15.19 8.90
N LEU A 289 -5.19 16.18 8.08
CA LEU A 289 -3.94 16.94 8.24
C LEU A 289 -3.91 17.75 9.54
N ALA A 290 -4.97 18.48 9.86
CA ALA A 290 -5.08 19.26 11.10
C ALA A 290 -4.77 18.43 12.35
N SER A 291 -5.23 17.18 12.39
CA SER A 291 -4.95 16.27 13.51
C SER A 291 -3.47 15.88 13.69
N ARG A 292 -2.60 16.28 12.75
CA ARG A 292 -1.18 15.89 12.67
C ARG A 292 -0.19 17.05 12.68
N VAL A 293 -0.61 18.22 12.24
CA VAL A 293 0.28 19.39 12.14
C VAL A 293 0.49 20.03 13.51
N LEU A 294 -0.60 20.33 14.24
CA LEU A 294 -0.53 20.98 15.55
C LEU A 294 -1.49 20.33 16.56
N PRO A 295 -1.11 20.26 17.85
CA PRO A 295 -2.03 19.87 18.91
C PRO A 295 -3.28 20.76 18.92
N GLY A 296 -4.47 20.17 19.03
CA GLY A 296 -5.74 20.90 19.10
C GLY A 296 -6.32 21.38 17.76
N LEU A 297 -5.51 21.54 16.72
CA LEU A 297 -5.97 22.00 15.40
C LEU A 297 -7.02 21.06 14.78
N GLY A 298 -6.86 19.75 14.96
CA GLY A 298 -7.86 18.76 14.55
C GLY A 298 -9.24 18.98 15.19
N ALA A 299 -9.28 19.27 16.49
CA ALA A 299 -10.53 19.56 17.20
C ALA A 299 -11.16 20.88 16.73
N GLN A 300 -10.35 21.90 16.44
CA GLN A 300 -10.82 23.15 15.87
C GLN A 300 -11.41 22.95 14.46
N ALA A 301 -10.72 22.20 13.60
CA ALA A 301 -11.18 21.88 12.25
C ALA A 301 -12.53 21.13 12.28
N ILE A 302 -12.68 20.15 13.19
CA ILE A 302 -13.96 19.44 13.38
C ILE A 302 -15.08 20.39 13.84
N ARG A 303 -14.79 21.32 14.77
CA ARG A 303 -15.78 22.33 15.21
C ARG A 303 -16.24 23.22 14.06
N LEU A 304 -15.34 23.61 13.15
CA LEU A 304 -15.69 24.44 11.98
C LEU A 304 -16.60 23.69 11.00
N VAL A 305 -16.38 22.40 10.80
CA VAL A 305 -17.24 21.55 9.93
C VAL A 305 -18.56 21.21 10.62
N GLY A 306 -18.62 21.25 11.96
CA GLY A 306 -19.79 20.90 12.78
C GLY A 306 -19.93 19.41 13.05
N GLN A 307 -19.22 18.56 12.31
CA GLN A 307 -19.14 17.12 12.50
C GLN A 307 -17.77 16.62 12.01
N ASP A 308 -17.34 15.44 12.43
CA ASP A 308 -16.11 14.84 11.92
C ASP A 308 -16.32 14.33 10.48
N PRO A 309 -15.73 14.96 9.44
CA PRO A 309 -15.96 14.56 8.05
C PRO A 309 -15.15 13.32 7.64
N ARG A 310 -14.24 12.82 8.49
CA ARG A 310 -13.38 11.67 8.15
C ARG A 310 -14.22 10.39 7.98
N PRO A 311 -13.76 9.39 7.20
CA PRO A 311 -14.37 8.07 7.16
C PRO A 311 -14.54 7.46 8.56
N LEU A 312 -15.58 6.66 8.80
CA LEU A 312 -15.83 6.04 10.11
C LEU A 312 -14.63 5.26 10.66
N CYS A 313 -13.93 4.55 9.78
CA CYS A 313 -12.72 3.82 10.17
C CYS A 313 -11.57 4.74 10.63
N ASP A 314 -11.63 6.05 10.38
CA ASP A 314 -10.64 7.05 10.83
C ASP A 314 -11.07 7.78 12.12
N ARG A 315 -12.31 7.60 12.60
CA ARG A 315 -12.90 8.39 13.71
C ARG A 315 -12.60 7.88 15.12
N GLY A 316 -11.99 6.70 15.30
CA GLY A 316 -11.62 6.26 16.64
C GLY A 316 -11.34 4.76 16.82
N PHE A 317 -10.97 4.41 18.04
CA PHE A 317 -10.63 3.06 18.48
C PHE A 317 -11.90 2.21 18.62
N SER A 318 -12.22 1.41 17.60
CA SER A 318 -13.10 0.27 17.82
C SER A 318 -12.25 -0.99 17.83
N GLY A 319 -12.18 -1.66 18.97
CA GLY A 319 -11.67 -3.04 19.05
C GLY A 319 -12.60 -4.04 18.36
N ALA A 320 -13.71 -3.59 17.77
CA ALA A 320 -14.66 -4.44 17.08
C ALA A 320 -14.00 -5.19 15.93
N GLY A 321 -14.34 -6.47 15.81
CA GLY A 321 -13.80 -7.37 14.81
C GLY A 321 -12.39 -7.89 15.09
N LEU A 322 -11.58 -7.26 15.97
CA LEU A 322 -10.20 -7.72 16.24
C LEU A 322 -10.15 -9.19 16.70
N ALA A 323 -11.06 -9.58 17.60
CA ALA A 323 -11.17 -10.96 18.06
C ALA A 323 -11.57 -11.93 16.93
N THR A 324 -12.32 -11.49 15.92
CA THR A 324 -12.68 -12.31 14.76
C THR A 324 -11.46 -12.56 13.87
N TYR A 325 -10.68 -11.52 13.56
CA TYR A 325 -9.43 -11.68 12.81
C TYR A 325 -8.41 -12.57 13.53
N LEU A 326 -8.25 -12.40 14.85
CA LEU A 326 -7.31 -13.19 15.64
C LEU A 326 -7.73 -14.66 15.74
N ARG A 327 -9.04 -14.95 15.86
CA ARG A 327 -9.55 -16.32 15.85
C ARG A 327 -9.31 -16.98 14.48
N ALA A 328 -9.60 -16.29 13.39
CA ALA A 328 -9.37 -16.80 12.03
C ALA A 328 -7.90 -17.11 11.77
N ALA A 329 -6.98 -16.31 12.31
CA ALA A 329 -5.54 -16.53 12.16
C ALA A 329 -4.93 -17.56 13.15
N ALA A 330 -5.69 -18.03 14.15
CA ALA A 330 -5.18 -19.02 15.11
C ALA A 330 -5.11 -20.42 14.50
N ASP A 331 -5.98 -20.71 13.54
CA ASP A 331 -6.16 -22.03 12.92
C ASP A 331 -4.93 -22.49 12.10
N PRO A 332 -4.29 -21.64 11.26
CA PRO A 332 -3.17 -22.09 10.42
C PRO A 332 -1.82 -22.17 11.14
N ALA A 333 -1.67 -21.50 12.29
CA ALA A 333 -0.36 -21.30 12.93
C ALA A 333 -0.26 -21.87 14.36
N GLY A 334 -1.37 -22.30 14.97
CA GLY A 334 -1.41 -22.97 16.28
C GLY A 334 -0.96 -22.14 17.49
N ALA A 335 -0.34 -20.97 17.31
CA ALA A 335 0.20 -20.13 18.37
C ALA A 335 -0.32 -18.68 18.30
N LYS A 336 -0.50 -18.05 19.46
CA LYS A 336 -0.81 -16.62 19.57
C LYS A 336 0.35 -15.80 19.01
N ASP A 337 0.14 -15.15 17.87
CA ASP A 337 1.14 -14.27 17.27
C ASP A 337 0.94 -12.81 17.75
N PRO A 338 1.80 -12.29 18.66
CA PRO A 338 1.62 -10.95 19.21
C PRO A 338 1.84 -9.85 18.18
N ILE A 339 2.67 -10.08 17.15
CA ILE A 339 2.95 -9.06 16.13
C ILE A 339 1.80 -8.97 15.15
N LEU A 340 1.17 -10.09 14.80
CA LEU A 340 -0.08 -10.09 14.05
C LEU A 340 -1.18 -9.30 14.80
N ALA A 341 -1.32 -9.51 16.11
CA ALA A 341 -2.28 -8.76 16.92
C ALA A 341 -1.98 -7.25 16.94
N LEU A 342 -0.72 -6.86 17.03
CA LEU A 342 -0.29 -5.46 16.95
C LEU A 342 -0.57 -4.84 15.59
N LEU A 343 -0.30 -5.55 14.49
CA LEU A 343 -0.59 -5.09 13.13
C LEU A 343 -2.10 -4.93 12.92
N LEU A 344 -2.91 -5.91 13.31
CA LEU A 344 -4.37 -5.83 13.24
C LEU A 344 -4.92 -4.70 14.11
N HIS A 345 -4.36 -4.49 15.30
CA HIS A 345 -4.73 -3.35 16.13
C HIS A 345 -4.42 -2.03 15.40
N GLU A 346 -3.22 -1.87 14.84
CA GLU A 346 -2.87 -0.66 14.06
C GLU A 346 -3.80 -0.46 12.85
N VAL A 347 -4.24 -1.55 12.21
CA VAL A 347 -5.18 -1.50 11.08
C VAL A 347 -6.58 -1.04 11.50
N LEU A 348 -7.11 -1.62 12.58
CA LEU A 348 -8.51 -1.46 12.98
C LEU A 348 -8.74 -0.24 13.86
N THR A 349 -7.74 0.14 14.67
CA THR A 349 -7.86 1.21 15.67
C THR A 349 -6.93 2.38 15.42
N GLY A 350 -5.86 2.19 14.63
CA GLY A 350 -4.78 3.14 14.50
C GLY A 350 -5.24 4.45 13.87
N SER A 351 -5.14 5.56 14.58
CA SER A 351 -5.58 6.88 14.09
C SER A 351 -4.72 7.46 12.97
N CYS A 352 -3.58 6.82 12.64
CA CYS A 352 -2.59 7.29 11.68
C CYS A 352 -2.73 6.59 10.33
N PRO A 353 -3.26 7.27 9.29
CA PRO A 353 -3.49 6.63 7.98
C PRO A 353 -2.21 6.08 7.35
N ALA A 354 -1.06 6.73 7.58
CA ALA A 354 0.23 6.27 7.06
C ALA A 354 0.65 4.94 7.71
N ARG A 355 0.59 4.83 9.05
CA ARG A 355 0.94 3.61 9.78
C ARG A 355 -0.05 2.49 9.50
N ARG A 356 -1.35 2.80 9.48
CA ARG A 356 -2.43 1.89 9.09
C ARG A 356 -2.21 1.31 7.69
N HIS A 357 -1.91 2.17 6.72
CA HIS A 357 -1.59 1.74 5.36
C HIS A 357 -0.38 0.81 5.32
N ARG A 358 0.66 1.07 6.11
CA ARG A 358 1.83 0.19 6.19
C ARG A 358 1.51 -1.15 6.83
N ALA A 359 0.75 -1.18 7.92
CA ALA A 359 0.29 -2.42 8.52
C ALA A 359 -0.55 -3.25 7.53
N LEU A 360 -1.45 -2.62 6.76
CA LEU A 360 -2.21 -3.27 5.68
C LEU A 360 -1.31 -3.85 4.57
N VAL A 361 -0.27 -3.13 4.17
CA VAL A 361 0.68 -3.61 3.15
C VAL A 361 1.50 -4.79 3.67
N VAL A 362 1.93 -4.75 4.94
CA VAL A 362 2.64 -5.86 5.60
C VAL A 362 1.74 -7.09 5.73
N LEU A 363 0.50 -6.93 6.19
CA LEU A 363 -0.48 -8.02 6.26
C LEU A 363 -0.82 -8.58 4.87
N GLY A 364 -0.98 -7.71 3.88
CA GLY A 364 -1.24 -8.11 2.48
C GLY A 364 -0.07 -8.82 1.81
N ALA A 365 1.15 -8.71 2.36
CA ALA A 365 2.32 -9.46 1.93
C ALA A 365 2.56 -10.72 2.77
N SER A 366 1.85 -10.91 3.88
CA SER A 366 2.00 -12.03 4.82
C SER A 366 1.24 -13.29 4.37
N PRO A 367 1.60 -14.49 4.86
CA PRO A 367 0.85 -15.71 4.58
C PRO A 367 -0.56 -15.73 5.20
N TYR A 368 -0.83 -14.92 6.24
CA TYR A 368 -2.15 -14.80 6.87
C TYR A 368 -3.19 -14.09 6.00
N ARG A 369 -2.77 -13.54 4.85
CA ARG A 369 -3.59 -12.71 3.98
C ARG A 369 -4.96 -13.31 3.66
N SER A 370 -5.02 -14.59 3.26
CA SER A 370 -6.28 -15.22 2.80
C SER A 370 -7.28 -15.35 3.96
N VAL A 371 -6.87 -15.96 5.07
CA VAL A 371 -7.74 -16.16 6.25
C VAL A 371 -8.22 -14.84 6.87
N LEU A 372 -7.40 -13.80 6.80
CA LEU A 372 -7.80 -12.45 7.24
C LEU A 372 -8.79 -11.80 6.25
N ALA A 373 -8.72 -12.12 4.96
CA ALA A 373 -9.70 -11.65 3.98
C ALA A 373 -11.06 -12.34 4.21
N ASP A 374 -11.08 -13.62 4.55
CA ASP A 374 -12.30 -14.36 4.89
C ASP A 374 -12.95 -13.78 6.16
N ALA A 375 -12.16 -13.49 7.19
CA ALA A 375 -12.64 -12.81 8.39
C ALA A 375 -13.20 -11.40 8.09
N ALA A 376 -12.59 -10.66 7.16
CA ALA A 376 -13.11 -9.37 6.73
C ALA A 376 -14.46 -9.52 5.99
N LEU A 377 -14.58 -10.50 5.09
CA LEU A 377 -15.83 -10.79 4.39
C LEU A 377 -16.93 -11.16 5.38
N ASP A 378 -16.67 -12.07 6.32
CA ASP A 378 -17.62 -12.44 7.37
C ASP A 378 -18.11 -11.21 8.13
N LEU A 379 -17.19 -10.36 8.59
CA LEU A 379 -17.54 -9.11 9.28
C LEU A 379 -18.39 -8.16 8.44
N THR A 380 -18.20 -8.10 7.11
CA THR A 380 -19.07 -7.26 6.26
C THR A 380 -20.51 -7.76 6.18
N VAL A 381 -20.75 -9.05 6.41
CA VAL A 381 -22.06 -9.69 6.33
C VAL A 381 -22.73 -9.79 7.70
N THR A 382 -21.97 -10.16 8.73
CA THR A 382 -22.52 -10.56 10.04
C THR A 382 -22.47 -9.46 11.10
N SER A 383 -21.61 -8.44 10.93
CA SER A 383 -21.47 -7.38 11.94
C SER A 383 -22.59 -6.34 11.86
N ALA A 384 -23.25 -6.10 12.99
CA ALA A 384 -24.14 -4.96 13.16
C ALA A 384 -23.38 -3.63 13.43
N ASP A 385 -22.09 -3.68 13.79
CA ASP A 385 -21.27 -2.48 14.01
C ASP A 385 -20.81 -1.87 12.67
N PRO A 386 -21.28 -0.65 12.31
CA PRO A 386 -20.87 0.00 11.06
C PRO A 386 -19.38 0.35 11.01
N VAL A 387 -18.70 0.51 12.16
CA VAL A 387 -17.26 0.76 12.20
C VAL A 387 -16.50 -0.49 11.80
N ALA A 388 -16.89 -1.67 12.31
CA ALA A 388 -16.31 -2.95 11.91
C ALA A 388 -16.52 -3.24 10.42
N VAL A 389 -17.72 -2.97 9.90
CA VAL A 389 -18.02 -3.11 8.46
C VAL A 389 -17.16 -2.17 7.61
N ALA A 390 -17.03 -0.91 8.01
CA ALA A 390 -16.19 0.06 7.32
C ALA A 390 -14.69 -0.31 7.37
N ALA A 391 -14.22 -0.84 8.50
CA ALA A 391 -12.85 -1.32 8.66
C ALA A 391 -12.59 -2.55 7.79
N ALA A 392 -13.52 -3.52 7.73
CA ALA A 392 -13.42 -4.66 6.84
C ALA A 392 -13.37 -4.24 5.36
N GLY A 393 -14.22 -3.27 4.95
CA GLY A 393 -14.19 -2.68 3.61
C GLY A 393 -12.86 -1.99 3.26
N LEU A 394 -12.14 -1.46 4.25
CA LEU A 394 -10.78 -0.92 4.08
C LEU A 394 -9.71 -2.01 3.94
N VAL A 395 -9.88 -3.14 4.63
CA VAL A 395 -8.95 -4.27 4.66
C VAL A 395 -8.98 -5.08 3.37
N LEU A 396 -10.18 -5.37 2.85
CA LEU A 396 -10.38 -6.25 1.69
C LEU A 396 -9.52 -5.90 0.44
N PRO A 397 -9.34 -4.62 0.03
CA PRO A 397 -8.48 -4.25 -1.10
C PRO A 397 -7.01 -4.67 -0.98
N TYR A 398 -6.52 -4.95 0.23
CA TYR A 398 -5.16 -5.42 0.47
C TYR A 398 -5.09 -6.95 0.54
N LEU A 399 -6.13 -7.57 1.11
CA LEU A 399 -6.08 -8.98 1.50
C LEU A 399 -6.82 -9.93 0.55
N ALA A 400 -7.86 -9.51 -0.15
CA ALA A 400 -8.71 -10.43 -0.91
C ALA A 400 -8.00 -11.01 -2.15
N GLY A 401 -8.04 -12.34 -2.29
CA GLY A 401 -7.46 -13.12 -3.36
C GLY A 401 -8.46 -13.80 -4.29
N PRO A 402 -7.99 -14.70 -5.17
CA PRO A 402 -8.86 -15.53 -6.00
C PRO A 402 -9.89 -16.31 -5.19
N ALA A 403 -9.50 -16.89 -4.05
CA ALA A 403 -10.40 -17.62 -3.16
C ALA A 403 -11.61 -16.80 -2.68
N GLN A 404 -11.44 -15.48 -2.53
CA GLN A 404 -12.49 -14.58 -2.07
C GLN A 404 -13.34 -13.97 -3.20
N GLN A 405 -13.02 -14.25 -4.47
CA GLN A 405 -13.75 -13.65 -5.60
C GLN A 405 -15.25 -13.97 -5.59
N PRO A 406 -15.70 -15.23 -5.39
CA PRO A 406 -17.13 -15.54 -5.37
C PRO A 406 -17.89 -14.74 -4.31
N ALA A 407 -17.41 -14.75 -3.07
CA ALA A 407 -18.02 -14.02 -1.97
C ALA A 407 -18.07 -12.49 -2.19
N LEU A 408 -17.05 -11.92 -2.86
CA LEU A 408 -17.07 -10.50 -3.24
C LEU A 408 -18.13 -10.19 -4.31
N LEU A 409 -18.34 -11.09 -5.27
CA LEU A 409 -19.38 -10.94 -6.29
C LEU A 409 -20.78 -11.09 -5.68
N ASP A 410 -20.95 -12.02 -4.73
CA ASP A 410 -22.19 -12.18 -3.96
C ASP A 410 -22.49 -10.92 -3.13
N LEU A 411 -21.46 -10.34 -2.49
CA LEU A 411 -21.60 -9.10 -1.73
C LEU A 411 -22.05 -7.93 -2.63
N LEU A 412 -21.55 -7.87 -3.87
CA LEU A 412 -22.00 -6.89 -4.85
C LEU A 412 -23.42 -7.17 -5.33
N ALA A 413 -23.81 -8.44 -5.48
CA ALA A 413 -25.18 -8.84 -5.83
C ALA A 413 -26.20 -8.44 -4.75
N GLY A 414 -25.79 -8.51 -3.48
CA GLY A 414 -26.61 -8.22 -2.31
C GLY A 414 -26.99 -6.74 -2.10
N PRO A 415 -27.91 -6.48 -1.14
CA PRO A 415 -28.51 -5.17 -0.91
C PRO A 415 -27.62 -4.17 -0.15
N LEU A 416 -26.49 -4.60 0.40
CA LEU A 416 -25.62 -3.76 1.26
C LEU A 416 -24.75 -2.79 0.43
N SER A 417 -25.32 -1.68 -0.03
CA SER A 417 -24.62 -0.71 -0.90
C SER A 417 -23.36 -0.08 -0.25
N ALA A 418 -23.33 0.05 1.08
CA ALA A 418 -22.22 0.67 1.81
C ALA A 418 -20.87 -0.06 1.64
N VAL A 419 -20.89 -1.37 1.39
CA VAL A 419 -19.66 -2.19 1.23
C VAL A 419 -19.22 -2.35 -0.22
N HIS A 420 -20.09 -2.02 -1.19
CA HIS A 420 -19.81 -2.17 -2.61
C HIS A 420 -18.53 -1.45 -3.08
N PRO A 421 -18.22 -0.21 -2.65
CA PRO A 421 -16.96 0.45 -3.03
C PRO A 421 -15.71 -0.32 -2.58
N GLY A 422 -15.76 -0.95 -1.40
CA GLY A 422 -14.67 -1.78 -0.86
C GLY A 422 -14.53 -3.07 -1.66
N ALA A 423 -15.65 -3.75 -1.94
CA ALA A 423 -15.68 -4.99 -2.70
C ALA A 423 -15.18 -4.82 -4.15
N LEU A 424 -15.60 -3.75 -4.84
CA LEU A 424 -15.11 -3.41 -6.18
C LEU A 424 -13.59 -3.18 -6.20
N ARG A 425 -13.04 -2.50 -5.19
CA ARG A 425 -11.59 -2.30 -5.06
C ARG A 425 -10.86 -3.59 -4.71
N ALA A 426 -11.47 -4.47 -3.92
CA ALA A 426 -10.94 -5.79 -3.62
C ALA A 426 -10.84 -6.67 -4.86
N LEU A 427 -11.89 -6.71 -5.70
CA LEU A 427 -11.85 -7.36 -7.00
C LEU A 427 -10.76 -6.75 -7.89
N ALA A 428 -10.69 -5.42 -7.98
CA ALA A 428 -9.69 -4.71 -8.79
C ALA A 428 -8.24 -5.06 -8.42
N HIS A 429 -7.95 -5.26 -7.13
CA HIS A 429 -6.60 -5.59 -6.64
C HIS A 429 -6.32 -7.10 -6.50
N GLY A 430 -7.36 -7.93 -6.63
CA GLY A 430 -7.27 -9.38 -6.66
C GLY A 430 -7.26 -9.93 -8.08
N THR A 431 -8.32 -10.64 -8.43
CA THR A 431 -8.50 -11.34 -9.71
C THR A 431 -9.11 -10.48 -10.80
N GLY A 432 -9.81 -9.40 -10.45
CA GLY A 432 -10.61 -8.60 -11.36
C GLY A 432 -12.10 -8.99 -11.33
N VAL A 433 -12.91 -8.21 -12.03
CA VAL A 433 -14.34 -8.50 -12.23
C VAL A 433 -14.48 -9.39 -13.46
N PRO A 434 -15.10 -10.58 -13.35
CA PRO A 434 -15.36 -11.44 -14.51
C PRO A 434 -16.24 -10.74 -15.56
N PRO A 435 -16.04 -10.99 -16.87
CA PRO A 435 -16.76 -10.28 -17.94
C PRO A 435 -18.28 -10.56 -17.97
N TRP A 436 -18.73 -11.63 -17.32
CA TRP A 436 -20.15 -11.98 -17.19
C TRP A 436 -20.86 -11.21 -16.06
N PHE A 437 -20.13 -10.56 -15.15
CA PHE A 437 -20.71 -9.83 -14.04
C PHE A 437 -21.02 -8.38 -14.44
N GLY A 438 -22.29 -8.05 -14.66
CA GLY A 438 -22.69 -6.70 -15.10
C GLY A 438 -22.31 -5.59 -14.11
N LEU A 439 -21.54 -4.61 -14.57
CA LEU A 439 -21.11 -3.44 -13.77
C LEU A 439 -21.98 -2.20 -13.99
N ARG A 440 -22.90 -2.22 -14.97
CA ARG A 440 -23.72 -1.04 -15.35
C ARG A 440 -24.41 -0.36 -14.18
N ARG A 441 -25.06 -1.11 -13.28
CA ARG A 441 -25.71 -0.52 -12.09
C ARG A 441 -24.71 0.23 -11.21
N HIS A 442 -23.51 -0.32 -11.03
CA HIS A 442 -22.46 0.24 -10.18
C HIS A 442 -21.76 1.42 -10.84
N LEU A 443 -21.71 1.46 -12.18
CA LEU A 443 -21.21 2.59 -12.95
C LEU A 443 -22.18 3.78 -12.92
N ASN A 444 -23.48 3.52 -12.82
CA ASN A 444 -24.52 4.55 -12.78
C ASN A 444 -24.82 5.11 -11.38
N ASP A 445 -24.43 4.40 -10.31
CA ASP A 445 -24.58 4.88 -8.94
C ASP A 445 -23.40 5.81 -8.54
N PRO A 446 -23.65 7.08 -8.17
CA PRO A 446 -22.61 8.03 -7.75
C PRO A 446 -21.72 7.53 -6.61
N MET A 447 -22.23 6.69 -5.71
CA MET A 447 -21.47 6.17 -4.56
C MET A 447 -20.44 5.11 -4.98
N THR A 448 -20.79 4.26 -5.95
CA THR A 448 -19.93 3.17 -6.42
C THR A 448 -19.17 3.49 -7.69
N SER A 449 -19.64 4.44 -8.51
CA SER A 449 -19.08 4.72 -9.85
C SER A 449 -17.57 4.95 -9.86
N PRO A 450 -16.94 5.65 -8.89
CA PRO A 450 -15.49 5.78 -8.83
C PRO A 450 -14.74 4.45 -8.66
N SER A 451 -15.31 3.52 -7.91
CA SER A 451 -14.73 2.20 -7.65
C SER A 451 -15.09 1.22 -8.76
N ALA A 452 -16.28 1.35 -9.36
CA ALA A 452 -16.74 0.54 -10.48
C ALA A 452 -15.92 0.82 -11.74
N ILE A 453 -15.66 2.09 -12.07
CA ILE A 453 -14.80 2.43 -13.21
C ILE A 453 -13.36 1.95 -13.02
N TYR A 454 -12.86 2.03 -11.78
CA TYR A 454 -11.54 1.52 -11.43
C TYR A 454 -11.48 -0.01 -11.57
N ALA A 455 -12.48 -0.73 -11.07
CA ALA A 455 -12.56 -2.19 -11.20
C ALA A 455 -12.70 -2.63 -12.66
N ALA A 456 -13.56 -1.97 -13.43
CA ALA A 456 -13.74 -2.22 -14.86
C ALA A 456 -12.43 -2.02 -15.63
N GLY A 457 -11.71 -0.92 -15.35
CA GLY A 457 -10.41 -0.65 -15.94
C GLY A 457 -9.37 -1.71 -15.61
N MET A 458 -9.23 -2.06 -14.32
CA MET A 458 -8.27 -3.06 -13.86
C MET A 458 -8.51 -4.47 -14.45
N SER A 459 -9.76 -4.82 -14.77
CA SER A 459 -10.10 -6.12 -15.35
C SER A 459 -10.36 -6.11 -16.86
N ALA A 460 -10.15 -4.98 -17.57
CA ALA A 460 -10.57 -4.80 -18.97
C ALA A 460 -12.03 -5.22 -19.22
N HIS A 461 -12.92 -4.85 -18.30
CA HIS A 461 -14.33 -5.27 -18.35
C HIS A 461 -15.06 -4.66 -19.57
N PRO A 462 -15.93 -5.41 -20.28
CA PRO A 462 -16.61 -4.93 -21.48
C PRO A 462 -17.48 -3.68 -21.27
N ASP A 463 -18.08 -3.52 -20.09
CA ASP A 463 -18.86 -2.30 -19.76
C ASP A 463 -18.02 -1.00 -19.77
N LEU A 464 -16.69 -1.10 -19.75
CA LEU A 464 -15.78 0.05 -19.86
C LEU A 464 -15.95 0.79 -21.20
N ILE A 465 -16.20 0.06 -22.29
CA ILE A 465 -16.41 0.65 -23.63
C ILE A 465 -17.67 1.53 -23.62
N THR A 466 -18.75 1.03 -23.01
CA THR A 466 -19.99 1.82 -22.86
C THR A 466 -19.76 3.04 -21.98
N ALA A 467 -19.00 2.91 -20.88
CA ALA A 467 -18.65 4.05 -20.03
C ALA A 467 -17.82 5.12 -20.78
N ALA A 468 -16.94 4.71 -21.70
CA ALA A 468 -16.13 5.60 -22.54
C ALA A 468 -16.92 6.38 -23.61
N ALA A 469 -18.18 6.03 -23.83
CA ALA A 469 -19.12 6.78 -24.67
C ALA A 469 -20.07 7.68 -23.85
N GLY A 470 -20.01 7.62 -22.51
CA GLY A 470 -20.93 8.33 -21.62
C GLY A 470 -20.61 9.81 -21.36
N ALA A 471 -21.11 10.32 -20.24
CA ALA A 471 -20.86 11.69 -19.78
C ALA A 471 -19.54 11.80 -18.99
N ALA A 472 -18.95 13.00 -19.00
CA ALA A 472 -17.88 13.34 -18.06
C ALA A 472 -18.44 13.35 -16.62
N PRO A 473 -17.65 12.98 -15.59
CA PRO A 473 -16.22 12.61 -15.61
C PRO A 473 -15.96 11.12 -15.89
N MET A 474 -17.00 10.30 -16.00
CA MET A 474 -16.87 8.85 -16.18
C MET A 474 -16.24 8.49 -17.53
N ARG A 475 -16.63 9.20 -18.59
CA ARG A 475 -16.07 9.06 -19.93
C ARG A 475 -14.55 9.19 -19.95
N ASP A 476 -14.02 10.23 -19.32
CA ASP A 476 -12.59 10.54 -19.37
C ASP A 476 -11.80 9.47 -18.61
N ALA A 477 -12.33 8.99 -17.48
CA ALA A 477 -11.71 7.89 -16.73
C ALA A 477 -11.76 6.56 -17.51
N ALA A 478 -12.85 6.27 -18.20
CA ALA A 478 -12.98 5.08 -19.04
C ALA A 478 -12.00 5.10 -20.22
N ARG A 479 -11.89 6.23 -20.93
CA ARG A 479 -10.95 6.43 -22.03
C ARG A 479 -9.51 6.24 -21.59
N TRP A 480 -9.14 6.81 -20.44
CA TRP A 480 -7.81 6.59 -19.88
C TRP A 480 -7.48 5.10 -19.75
N TRP A 481 -8.42 4.28 -19.25
CA TRP A 481 -8.21 2.85 -19.12
C TRP A 481 -8.15 2.12 -20.47
N VAL A 482 -8.97 2.52 -21.45
CA VAL A 482 -8.92 1.98 -22.81
C VAL A 482 -7.55 2.24 -23.45
N ASP A 483 -7.00 3.44 -23.27
CA ASP A 483 -5.73 3.85 -23.87
C ASP A 483 -4.51 3.20 -23.19
N HIS A 484 -4.59 2.96 -21.88
CA HIS A 484 -3.44 2.47 -21.10
C HIS A 484 -3.49 0.95 -20.86
N GLY A 485 -4.65 0.31 -20.95
CA GLY A 485 -4.86 -1.11 -20.72
C GLY A 485 -5.09 -1.50 -19.25
N PRO A 486 -5.30 -2.80 -18.96
CA PRO A 486 -5.75 -3.28 -17.66
C PRO A 486 -4.64 -3.38 -16.60
N ALA A 487 -4.94 -4.10 -15.51
CA ALA A 487 -4.02 -4.31 -14.41
C ALA A 487 -2.72 -5.04 -14.83
N ILE A 488 -1.61 -4.64 -14.20
CA ILE A 488 -0.29 -5.26 -14.36
C ILE A 488 0.01 -6.18 -13.18
N ARG A 489 0.53 -7.36 -13.51
CA ARG A 489 0.94 -8.43 -12.57
C ARG A 489 2.33 -8.91 -13.00
N ASP A 490 3.28 -8.99 -12.06
CA ASP A 490 4.66 -9.42 -12.34
C ASP A 490 4.82 -10.95 -12.43
N ARG A 491 3.78 -11.70 -12.04
CA ARG A 491 3.69 -13.16 -12.22
C ARG A 491 2.23 -13.52 -12.50
N PRO A 492 1.94 -14.51 -13.36
CA PRO A 492 0.60 -15.05 -13.44
C PRO A 492 0.17 -15.56 -12.05
N PRO A 493 -1.13 -15.47 -11.69
CA PRO A 493 -1.64 -15.89 -10.39
C PRO A 493 -1.42 -17.39 -10.06
N ASP A 494 -0.88 -18.19 -10.98
CA ASP A 494 -0.77 -19.64 -10.91
C ASP A 494 0.66 -20.19 -10.77
N GLY A 495 1.62 -19.38 -10.31
CA GLY A 495 2.87 -19.97 -9.76
C GLY A 495 2.50 -20.91 -8.60
N PRO A 496 3.15 -22.07 -8.44
CA PRO A 496 2.65 -23.17 -7.61
C PRO A 496 2.19 -22.60 -6.28
N ASN A 497 0.87 -22.70 -6.05
CA ASN A 497 0.32 -22.54 -4.73
C ASN A 497 1.25 -23.35 -3.82
N LEU A 498 1.87 -22.71 -2.83
CA LEU A 498 2.02 -23.40 -1.55
C LEU A 498 0.64 -24.04 -1.33
N PRO A 499 0.54 -25.37 -1.36
CA PRO A 499 -0.73 -26.03 -1.59
C PRO A 499 -1.77 -25.41 -0.67
N ASP A 500 -2.89 -24.96 -1.25
CA ASP A 500 -4.11 -24.66 -0.51
C ASP A 500 -4.61 -25.99 0.07
N THR A 501 -3.91 -26.50 1.08
CA THR A 501 -4.24 -27.72 1.79
C THR A 501 -4.42 -27.38 3.26
N ALA A 502 -5.67 -27.29 3.66
CA ALA A 502 -6.14 -28.25 4.64
C ALA A 502 -7.09 -29.21 3.90
N PRO A 503 -6.77 -30.50 3.73
CA PRO A 503 -7.82 -31.48 3.61
C PRO A 503 -8.54 -31.49 4.96
N THR A 504 -9.84 -31.19 4.96
CA THR A 504 -10.74 -31.56 6.04
C THR A 504 -10.74 -33.08 6.15
N GLY A 505 -9.90 -33.60 7.04
CA GLY A 505 -10.05 -34.91 7.67
C GLY A 505 -10.97 -34.79 8.87
#